data_AF-X1BEI2-F1
#
_entry.id   AF-X1BEI2-F1
#
_cell.length_a   1.000
_cell.length_b   1.000
_cell.length_c   1.000
_cell.angle_alpha   90.00
_cell.angle_beta   90.00
_cell.angle_gamma   90.00
#
_symmetry.space_group_name_H-M   'P 1'
#
loop_
_entity.id
_entity.type
_entity.pdbx_description
1 polymer ?
#
loop_
_entity_poly.entity_id
_entity_poly.type
_entity_poly.pdbx_seq_one_letter_code
_entity_poly.pdbx_strand_id
1 'polypeptide(L)'
;DLYYEEDRLMSISNIATNTLVLVMLSSKAPSPCYTFQTNGKSKDKLSIENFRDILLWAANAEPKMPELLFLVGSDEPLEPSIASVLEDMGEQVITPLLPISQQESLGIPFSVNQTVIAESLNEIITQADNIAGRPVILHIERTEIDRLAEGLLVIQDSISNISLRPSNIHLWKEHDFRAYEQQLVSISDTGLMKKAMGTKDKLGILNLSILDNSAKNRIVRCPAAMGFVVIGPDGNIYPCPAFYHAGLEYSMGSIHDTANKSATVNWNQRQCGICNSELCPGCPFLESSKLAGRGKVCKVYEAERCATQDLIPRVASSGYLFDCLRTLRTRDCASKSQTESGEALTASQQVYDVTFDEFVRSLQDLKLAAKHVADKSFEDDTYDSILNRWLELPEIPSNSQRGTFRRRVLETLTELRQLRNPLVLVKQKGALMQI
;
A
#
# COMPACT_ATOMS: atom_id res chain seq x y z
N ASP A 1 -29.68 7.42 -3.19
CA ASP A 1 -30.06 8.39 -2.15
C ASP A 1 -29.79 7.95 -0.72
N LEU A 2 -28.62 7.38 -0.44
CA LEU A 2 -28.10 7.20 0.92
C LEU A 2 -26.61 7.55 0.88
N TYR A 3 -26.17 8.41 1.79
CA TYR A 3 -24.81 8.95 1.98
C TYR A 3 -24.39 10.15 1.11
N TYR A 4 -25.09 11.27 1.30
CA TYR A 4 -24.40 12.56 1.42
C TYR A 4 -24.60 13.01 2.87
N GLU A 5 -23.80 12.47 3.79
CA GLU A 5 -23.66 13.13 5.10
C GLU A 5 -22.95 14.46 4.85
N GLU A 6 -23.62 15.49 5.33
CA GLU A 6 -23.25 16.90 5.51
C GLU A 6 -21.76 17.20 5.53
N ASP A 7 -21.42 18.35 4.95
CA ASP A 7 -20.15 19.05 5.10
C ASP A 7 -19.64 18.96 6.56
N ARG A 8 -18.78 17.97 6.85
CA ARG A 8 -18.09 17.90 8.14
C ARG A 8 -17.05 19.00 8.17
N LEU A 9 -17.52 20.18 8.55
CA LEU A 9 -16.70 21.28 9.04
C LEU A 9 -15.89 20.76 10.22
N MET A 10 -14.62 20.44 9.98
CA MET A 10 -13.69 20.23 11.08
C MET A 10 -13.37 21.59 11.69
N SER A 11 -14.01 21.89 12.82
CA SER A 11 -13.43 22.85 13.76
C SER A 11 -12.22 22.21 14.43
N ILE A 12 -11.27 23.04 14.87
CA ILE A 12 -10.10 22.58 15.63
C ILE A 12 -10.54 21.82 16.90
N SER A 13 -11.66 22.20 17.52
CA SER A 13 -12.28 21.46 18.63
C SER A 13 -12.82 20.07 18.26
N ASN A 14 -12.98 19.77 16.97
CA ASN A 14 -13.56 18.53 16.44
C ASN A 14 -12.51 17.68 15.70
N ILE A 15 -11.21 17.94 15.89
CA ILE A 15 -10.18 16.98 15.50
C ILE A 15 -10.56 15.65 16.18
N ALA A 16 -10.97 14.68 15.37
CA ALA A 16 -11.65 13.49 15.84
C ALA A 16 -10.77 12.72 16.81
N THR A 17 -11.39 11.98 17.73
CA THR A 17 -10.79 11.30 18.88
C THR A 17 -9.84 10.14 18.55
N ASN A 18 -9.49 9.97 17.27
CA ASN A 18 -8.52 9.01 16.76
C ASN A 18 -7.63 9.65 15.68
N THR A 19 -7.41 10.97 15.76
CA THR A 19 -6.59 11.68 14.78
C THR A 19 -5.12 11.55 15.17
N LEU A 20 -4.29 11.12 14.23
CA LEU A 20 -2.84 11.19 14.33
C LEU A 20 -2.40 12.64 14.13
N VAL A 21 -1.46 13.14 14.93
CA VAL A 21 -0.93 14.50 14.80
C VAL A 21 0.55 14.40 14.48
N LEU A 22 0.91 14.85 13.28
CA LEU A 22 2.32 14.97 12.90
C LEU A 22 2.85 16.30 13.41
N VAL A 23 3.92 16.27 14.19
CA VAL A 23 4.53 17.49 14.74
C VAL A 23 5.84 17.74 14.01
N MET A 24 5.91 18.79 13.21
CA MET A 24 7.14 19.17 12.51
C MET A 24 8.05 19.97 13.45
N LEU A 25 9.19 19.38 13.82
CA LEU A 25 10.18 20.07 14.66
C LEU A 25 11.01 21.10 13.87
N SER A 26 11.04 20.95 12.55
CA SER A 26 11.72 21.85 11.63
C SER A 26 10.95 21.93 10.32
N SER A 27 11.01 23.09 9.69
CA SER A 27 10.57 23.33 8.30
C SER A 27 11.34 22.47 7.27
N LYS A 28 12.43 21.82 7.68
CA LYS A 28 13.17 20.86 6.86
C LYS A 28 12.89 19.39 7.20
N ALA A 29 11.91 19.13 8.07
CA ALA A 29 11.52 17.76 8.35
C ALA A 29 11.01 17.08 7.06
N PRO A 30 11.48 15.86 6.74
CA PRO A 30 11.06 15.17 5.54
C PRO A 30 9.58 14.78 5.63
N SER A 31 8.85 14.97 4.53
CA SER A 31 7.44 14.61 4.41
C SER A 31 7.31 13.09 4.21
N PRO A 32 6.46 12.36 4.95
CA PRO A 32 6.32 10.90 4.79
C PRO A 32 5.52 10.47 3.54
N CYS A 33 4.98 11.41 2.77
CA CYS A 33 4.11 11.11 1.64
C CYS A 33 4.54 11.77 0.32
N TYR A 34 4.62 13.10 0.31
CA TYR A 34 4.94 13.88 -0.87
C TYR A 34 5.88 15.00 -0.50
N THR A 35 7.06 14.99 -1.11
CA THR A 35 8.04 16.07 -1.08
C THR A 35 7.60 17.13 -2.09
N PHE A 36 6.87 18.14 -1.60
CA PHE A 36 6.82 19.41 -2.29
C PHE A 36 8.13 20.12 -1.98
N GLN A 37 8.81 20.69 -2.99
CA GLN A 37 10.03 21.46 -2.76
C GLN A 37 9.76 22.42 -1.61
N THR A 38 10.50 22.26 -0.51
CA THR A 38 10.46 23.21 0.59
C THR A 38 10.75 24.55 -0.07
N ASN A 39 9.79 25.48 -0.01
CA ASN A 39 10.02 26.84 -0.45
C ASN A 39 11.17 27.34 0.42
N GLY A 40 12.43 27.20 -0.06
CA GLY A 40 13.67 27.19 0.71
C GLY A 40 14.04 28.52 1.35
N LYS A 41 13.09 29.13 2.05
CA LYS A 41 13.12 30.48 2.58
C LYS A 41 12.95 30.51 4.08
N SER A 42 12.24 29.56 4.70
CA SER A 42 12.15 29.51 6.15
C SER A 42 13.01 28.38 6.71
N LYS A 43 13.81 28.71 7.73
CA LYS A 43 14.54 27.77 8.58
C LYS A 43 13.84 27.72 9.93
N ASP A 44 12.52 27.61 9.89
CA ASP A 44 11.73 27.66 11.11
C ASP A 44 11.97 26.37 11.89
N LYS A 45 12.25 26.55 13.18
CA LYS A 45 12.31 25.48 14.17
C LYS A 45 11.16 25.64 15.14
N LEU A 46 10.66 24.52 15.62
CA LEU A 46 9.66 24.51 16.68
C LEU A 46 10.33 25.02 17.96
N SER A 47 9.85 26.15 18.47
CA SER A 47 10.29 26.69 19.76
C SER A 47 9.86 25.78 20.91
N ILE A 48 10.59 25.78 22.03
CA ILE A 48 10.20 25.06 23.24
C ILE A 48 8.80 25.44 23.76
N GLU A 49 8.39 26.70 23.60
CA GLU A 49 7.06 27.17 23.97
C GLU A 49 5.99 26.46 23.13
N ASN A 50 6.06 26.56 21.80
CA ASN A 50 5.17 25.82 20.90
C ASN A 50 5.19 24.31 21.16
N PHE A 51 6.36 23.70 21.41
CA PHE A 51 6.45 22.26 21.71
C PHE A 51 5.66 21.92 22.99
N ARG A 52 5.85 22.69 24.07
CA ARG A 52 5.09 22.55 25.31
C ARG A 52 3.59 22.74 25.08
N ASP A 53 3.21 23.74 24.31
CA ASP A 53 1.81 24.06 24.04
C ASP A 53 1.13 22.96 23.21
N ILE A 54 1.85 22.31 22.28
CA ILE A 54 1.36 21.12 21.56
C ILE A 54 1.11 19.96 22.51
N LEU A 55 2.03 19.68 23.43
CA LEU A 55 1.87 18.60 24.40
C LEU A 55 0.68 18.86 25.33
N LEU A 56 0.52 20.10 25.80
CA LEU A 56 -0.63 20.51 26.61
C LEU A 56 -1.94 20.44 25.82
N TRP A 57 -1.94 20.90 24.57
CA TRP A 57 -3.09 20.81 23.68
C TRP A 57 -3.51 19.35 23.47
N ALA A 58 -2.57 18.46 23.18
CA ALA A 58 -2.84 17.03 23.02
C ALA A 58 -3.37 16.39 24.31
N ALA A 59 -2.75 16.69 25.46
CA ALA A 59 -3.17 16.15 26.76
C ALA A 59 -4.59 16.60 27.16
N ASN A 60 -5.02 17.79 26.72
CA ASN A 60 -6.35 18.33 26.99
C ASN A 60 -7.39 17.99 25.91
N ALA A 61 -7.02 17.26 24.86
CA ALA A 61 -7.95 16.86 23.82
C ALA A 61 -8.92 15.77 24.32
N GLU A 62 -10.20 16.12 24.45
CA GLU A 62 -11.26 15.20 24.85
C GLU A 62 -11.99 14.59 23.64
N PRO A 63 -12.59 13.41 23.78
CA PRO A 63 -12.48 12.43 24.88
C PRO A 63 -11.20 11.57 24.89
N LYS A 64 -10.28 11.70 23.93
CA LYS A 64 -9.06 10.89 23.88
C LYS A 64 -7.89 11.70 23.32
N MET A 65 -6.73 11.58 23.99
CA MET A 65 -5.46 12.16 23.54
C MET A 65 -5.10 11.67 22.14
N PRO A 66 -4.79 12.57 21.18
CA PRO A 66 -4.32 12.18 19.87
C PRO A 66 -2.97 11.47 19.96
N GLU A 67 -2.70 10.60 19.01
CA GLU A 67 -1.36 10.02 18.84
C GLU A 67 -0.44 11.08 18.23
N LEU A 68 0.73 11.29 18.82
CA LEU A 68 1.72 12.24 18.32
C LEU A 68 2.83 11.51 17.59
N LEU A 69 3.26 12.04 16.44
CA LEU A 69 4.37 11.54 15.66
C LEU A 69 5.25 12.71 15.23
N PHE A 70 6.50 12.73 15.67
CA PHE A 70 7.40 13.87 15.50
C PHE A 70 8.24 13.72 14.23
N LEU A 71 8.18 14.72 13.35
CA LEU A 71 8.99 14.79 12.13
C LEU A 71 10.23 15.66 12.40
N VAL A 72 11.42 15.07 12.26
CA VAL A 72 12.69 15.73 12.61
C VAL A 72 13.45 16.14 11.36
N GLY A 73 14.09 17.32 11.35
CA GLY A 73 14.98 17.76 10.27
C GLY A 73 16.40 17.21 10.40
N SER A 74 17.21 17.33 9.34
CA SER A 74 18.60 16.82 9.29
C SER A 74 19.68 17.88 9.53
N ASP A 75 19.30 19.16 9.63
CA ASP A 75 20.24 20.25 9.41
C ASP A 75 20.84 20.85 10.68
N GLU A 76 20.14 20.78 11.81
CA GLU A 76 20.58 21.41 13.04
C GLU A 76 20.15 20.60 14.28
N PRO A 77 20.94 20.64 15.38
CA PRO A 77 20.59 19.91 16.59
C PRO A 77 19.24 20.32 17.16
N LEU A 78 18.56 19.34 17.75
CA LEU A 78 17.37 19.56 18.57
C LEU A 78 17.74 20.36 19.82
N GLU A 79 16.80 21.17 20.28
CA GLU A 79 16.94 21.84 21.57
C GLU A 79 17.04 20.77 22.67
N PRO A 80 17.97 20.88 23.64
CA PRO A 80 18.19 19.83 24.65
C PRO A 80 16.92 19.41 25.41
N SER A 81 16.04 20.37 25.70
CA SER A 81 14.76 20.10 26.37
C SER A 81 13.79 19.32 25.50
N ILE A 82 13.78 19.53 24.18
CA ILE A 82 12.97 18.73 23.23
C ILE A 82 13.60 17.34 23.09
N ALA A 83 14.92 17.26 22.90
CA ALA A 83 15.64 16.00 22.77
C ALA A 83 15.39 15.06 23.96
N SER A 84 15.51 15.58 25.19
CA SER A 84 15.27 14.81 26.42
C SER A 84 13.84 14.27 26.52
N VAL A 85 12.83 14.98 26.01
CA VAL A 85 11.44 14.47 25.97
C VAL A 85 11.29 13.36 24.94
N LEU A 86 11.97 13.48 23.79
CA LEU A 86 11.89 12.50 22.72
C LEU A 86 12.67 11.21 22.99
N GLU A 87 13.63 11.21 23.92
CA GLU A 87 14.39 10.00 24.31
C GLU A 87 13.46 8.84 24.70
N ASP A 88 12.40 9.11 25.46
CA ASP A 88 11.41 8.11 25.87
C ASP A 88 10.36 7.80 24.77
N MET A 89 10.37 8.56 23.68
CA MET A 89 9.37 8.50 22.60
C MET A 89 9.98 8.05 21.26
N GLY A 90 11.15 7.41 21.26
CA GLY A 90 11.94 7.16 20.05
C GLY A 90 11.20 6.46 18.89
N GLU A 91 10.18 5.64 19.16
CA GLU A 91 9.36 4.99 18.12
C GLU A 91 8.37 5.94 17.44
N GLN A 92 7.98 7.01 18.13
CA GLN A 92 7.09 8.08 17.67
C GLN A 92 7.86 9.20 16.97
N VAL A 93 9.04 8.89 16.45
CA VAL A 93 9.88 9.84 15.72
C VAL A 93 10.06 9.33 14.29
N ILE A 94 9.86 10.22 13.32
CA ILE A 94 10.24 10.01 11.93
C ILE A 94 11.44 10.90 11.66
N THR A 95 12.51 10.29 11.15
CA THR A 95 13.79 10.96 10.94
C THR A 95 14.27 10.75 9.50
N PRO A 96 15.04 11.70 8.94
CA PRO A 96 15.80 11.44 7.72
C PRO A 96 16.78 10.28 7.90
N LEU A 97 17.19 9.67 6.79
CA LEU A 97 18.20 8.63 6.78
C LEU A 97 19.58 9.21 7.10
N LEU A 98 19.96 9.10 8.36
CA LEU A 98 21.21 9.62 8.90
C LEU A 98 22.06 8.50 9.52
N PRO A 99 23.40 8.59 9.46
CA PRO A 99 24.27 7.79 10.29
C PRO A 99 23.99 7.98 11.78
N ILE A 100 24.14 6.92 12.58
CA ILE A 100 23.88 6.97 14.03
C ILE A 100 24.68 8.09 14.71
N SER A 101 25.97 8.24 14.37
CA SER A 101 26.81 9.32 14.91
C SER A 101 26.30 10.72 14.57
N GLN A 102 25.67 10.90 13.41
CA GLN A 102 25.05 12.16 13.04
C GLN A 102 23.76 12.38 13.82
N GLN A 103 22.93 11.33 14.02
CA GLN A 103 21.74 11.42 14.86
C GLN A 103 22.09 11.83 16.29
N GLU A 104 23.12 11.22 16.88
CA GLU A 104 23.64 11.58 18.21
C GLU A 104 24.09 13.05 18.26
N SER A 105 24.83 13.52 17.24
CA SER A 105 25.27 14.92 17.16
C SER A 105 24.12 15.92 17.05
N LEU A 106 22.98 15.48 16.51
CA LEU A 106 21.76 16.27 16.37
C LEU A 106 20.81 16.12 17.56
N GLY A 107 21.15 15.28 18.55
CA GLY A 107 20.28 14.98 19.69
C GLY A 107 19.01 14.22 19.31
N ILE A 108 19.02 13.49 18.19
CA ILE A 108 17.88 12.68 17.72
C ILE A 108 17.97 11.30 18.38
N PRO A 109 16.93 10.85 19.11
CA PRO A 109 16.96 9.55 19.75
C PRO A 109 16.96 8.43 18.69
N PHE A 110 17.81 7.44 18.89
CA PHE A 110 17.84 6.24 18.06
C PHE A 110 16.84 5.20 18.57
N SER A 111 16.06 4.62 17.66
CA SER A 111 15.28 3.42 17.95
C SER A 111 15.23 2.51 16.72
N VAL A 112 15.24 1.20 16.96
CA VAL A 112 15.11 0.18 15.90
C VAL A 112 13.72 0.15 15.28
N ASN A 113 12.71 0.71 15.96
CA ASN A 113 11.34 0.83 15.47
C ASN A 113 11.04 2.22 14.88
N GLN A 114 12.01 3.14 14.94
CA GLN A 114 11.90 4.49 14.39
C GLN A 114 11.87 4.44 12.86
N THR A 115 10.83 5.05 12.26
CA THR A 115 10.71 5.13 10.80
C THR A 115 11.73 6.11 10.23
N VAL A 116 12.42 5.71 9.15
CA VAL A 116 13.35 6.56 8.42
C VAL A 116 12.79 7.00 7.07
N ILE A 117 13.07 8.23 6.67
CA ILE A 117 12.80 8.71 5.31
C ILE A 117 14.11 8.81 4.55
N ALA A 118 14.22 8.05 3.46
CA ALA A 118 15.30 8.18 2.47
C ALA A 118 14.79 9.02 1.29
N GLU A 119 15.55 10.02 0.88
CA GLU A 119 15.19 10.93 -0.21
C GLU A 119 15.53 10.37 -1.59
N SER A 120 16.39 9.33 -1.66
CA SER A 120 16.81 8.71 -2.92
C SER A 120 17.18 7.23 -2.76
N LEU A 121 17.17 6.51 -3.88
CA LEU A 121 17.61 5.11 -3.95
C LEU A 121 19.12 4.97 -3.66
N ASN A 122 19.92 5.95 -4.10
CA ASN A 122 21.36 5.93 -3.81
C ASN A 122 21.64 6.08 -2.30
N GLU A 123 20.88 6.92 -1.61
CA GLU A 123 21.03 7.13 -0.18
C GLU A 123 20.80 5.85 0.61
N ILE A 124 19.71 5.12 0.31
CA ILE A 124 19.38 3.87 1.00
C ILE A 124 20.40 2.74 0.71
N ILE A 125 20.97 2.70 -0.50
CA ILE A 125 22.03 1.73 -0.85
C ILE A 125 23.32 2.05 -0.10
N THR A 126 23.74 3.32 -0.06
CA THR A 126 24.99 3.74 0.59
C THR A 126 24.92 3.68 2.11
N GLN A 127 23.73 3.78 2.68
CA GLN A 127 23.49 3.78 4.12
C GLN A 127 22.70 2.54 4.61
N ALA A 128 22.87 1.40 3.94
CA ALA A 128 22.14 0.17 4.24
C ALA A 128 22.31 -0.34 5.69
N ASP A 129 23.43 -0.01 6.34
CA ASP A 129 23.67 -0.37 7.75
C ASP A 129 22.85 0.51 8.72
N ASN A 130 22.55 1.76 8.33
CA ASN A 130 21.80 2.71 9.16
C ASN A 130 20.27 2.46 9.16
N ILE A 131 19.80 1.63 8.24
CA ILE A 131 18.38 1.23 8.12
C ILE A 131 18.10 -0.16 8.67
N ALA A 132 19.10 -0.86 9.20
CA ALA A 132 19.00 -2.26 9.60
C ALA A 132 17.82 -2.50 10.57
N GLY A 133 16.81 -3.25 10.11
CA GLY A 133 15.62 -3.59 10.89
C GLY A 133 14.55 -2.51 11.00
N ARG A 134 14.81 -1.29 10.51
CA ARG A 134 13.91 -0.13 10.65
C ARG A 134 12.89 -0.06 9.51
N PRO A 135 11.66 0.43 9.75
CA PRO A 135 10.73 0.78 8.68
C PRO A 135 11.28 1.94 7.86
N VAL A 136 11.22 1.84 6.53
CA VAL A 136 11.72 2.86 5.61
C VAL A 136 10.59 3.45 4.77
N ILE A 137 10.60 4.76 4.57
CA ILE A 137 9.86 5.45 3.52
C ILE A 137 10.89 5.91 2.50
N LEU A 138 10.82 5.39 1.29
CA LEU A 138 11.73 5.75 0.20
C LEU A 138 11.03 6.67 -0.78
N HIS A 139 11.55 7.88 -0.89
CA HIS A 139 11.23 8.79 -1.97
C HIS A 139 11.95 8.33 -3.25
N ILE A 140 11.20 8.26 -4.36
CA ILE A 140 11.74 7.76 -5.63
C ILE A 140 11.67 8.89 -6.64
N GLU A 141 12.82 9.37 -7.08
CA GLU A 141 12.87 10.31 -8.19
C GLU A 141 12.64 9.63 -9.54
N ARG A 142 12.17 10.42 -10.51
CA ARG A 142 11.93 9.93 -11.88
C ARG A 142 13.17 9.28 -12.50
N THR A 143 14.36 9.81 -12.20
CA THR A 143 15.65 9.33 -12.71
C THR A 143 16.12 8.01 -12.09
N GLU A 144 15.43 7.53 -11.06
CA GLU A 144 15.80 6.32 -10.32
C GLU A 144 14.90 5.12 -10.65
N ILE A 145 13.77 5.36 -11.31
CA ILE A 145 12.75 4.34 -11.60
C ILE A 145 13.38 3.09 -12.24
N ASP A 146 14.18 3.27 -13.29
CA ASP A 146 14.74 2.15 -14.06
C ASP A 146 15.69 1.22 -13.26
N ARG A 147 16.16 1.68 -12.10
CA ARG A 147 17.08 0.94 -11.21
C ARG A 147 16.42 0.52 -9.90
N LEU A 148 15.13 0.80 -9.71
CA LEU A 148 14.41 0.57 -8.46
C LEU A 148 14.49 -0.89 -8.00
N ALA A 149 14.20 -1.84 -8.88
CA ALA A 149 14.21 -3.26 -8.53
C ALA A 149 15.61 -3.72 -8.13
N GLU A 150 16.62 -3.38 -8.94
CA GLU A 150 18.03 -3.71 -8.65
C GLU A 150 18.45 -3.14 -7.29
N GLY A 151 18.21 -1.85 -7.05
CA GLY A 151 18.60 -1.18 -5.82
C GLY A 151 17.94 -1.77 -4.58
N LEU A 152 16.63 -2.04 -4.63
CA LEU A 152 15.92 -2.66 -3.50
C LEU A 152 16.36 -4.10 -3.24
N LEU A 153 16.67 -4.86 -4.30
CA LEU A 153 17.18 -6.23 -4.15
C LEU A 153 18.61 -6.27 -3.58
N VAL A 154 19.41 -5.21 -3.74
CA VAL A 154 20.73 -5.13 -3.07
C VAL A 154 20.57 -4.99 -1.55
N ILE A 155 19.60 -4.22 -1.08
CA ILE A 155 19.42 -3.89 0.35
C ILE A 155 18.37 -4.72 1.08
N GLN A 156 17.68 -5.63 0.38
CA GLN A 156 16.52 -6.36 0.88
C GLN A 156 16.76 -7.12 2.21
N ASP A 157 18.00 -7.54 2.49
CA ASP A 157 18.32 -8.27 3.72
C ASP A 157 18.51 -7.37 4.94
N SER A 158 18.70 -6.06 4.71
CA SER A 158 18.88 -5.02 5.72
C SER A 158 17.56 -4.36 6.13
N ILE A 159 16.57 -4.30 5.24
CA ILE A 159 15.29 -3.62 5.50
C ILE A 159 14.21 -4.59 5.99
N SER A 160 13.38 -4.13 6.95
CA SER A 160 12.23 -4.90 7.44
C SER A 160 10.99 -4.62 6.60
N ASN A 161 10.70 -3.34 6.36
CA ASN A 161 9.58 -2.88 5.55
C ASN A 161 9.95 -1.59 4.83
N ILE A 162 9.44 -1.42 3.62
CA ILE A 162 9.63 -0.22 2.82
C ILE A 162 8.30 0.27 2.25
N SER A 163 8.02 1.57 2.40
CA SER A 163 6.96 2.28 1.69
C SER A 163 7.58 3.07 0.56
N LEU A 164 7.05 2.92 -0.65
CA LEU A 164 7.53 3.64 -1.81
C LEU A 164 6.71 4.90 -2.02
N ARG A 165 7.38 6.03 -2.27
CA ARG A 165 6.72 7.33 -2.48
C ARG A 165 7.35 8.00 -3.70
N PRO A 166 6.74 7.84 -4.87
CA PRO A 166 7.10 8.60 -6.06
C PRO A 166 7.15 10.11 -5.79
N SER A 167 8.32 10.71 -6.02
CA SER A 167 8.54 12.13 -5.87
C SER A 167 8.19 12.87 -7.15
N ASN A 168 7.70 14.11 -7.01
CA ASN A 168 7.41 15.00 -8.15
C ASN A 168 6.55 14.33 -9.25
N ILE A 169 5.56 13.52 -8.87
CA ILE A 169 4.72 12.78 -9.83
C ILE A 169 4.01 13.66 -10.84
N HIS A 170 3.79 14.94 -10.50
CA HIS A 170 3.26 15.94 -11.43
C HIS A 170 4.17 16.16 -12.66
N LEU A 171 5.44 15.73 -12.64
CA LEU A 171 6.38 15.76 -13.75
C LEU A 171 6.47 14.45 -14.54
N TRP A 172 5.90 13.36 -14.03
CA TRP A 172 5.97 12.05 -14.69
C TRP A 172 5.11 12.01 -15.97
N LYS A 173 5.57 11.22 -16.93
CA LYS A 173 4.96 10.91 -18.22
C LYS A 173 4.53 9.45 -18.24
N GLU A 174 3.79 9.07 -19.28
CA GLU A 174 3.23 7.73 -19.40
C GLU A 174 4.27 6.60 -19.34
N HIS A 175 5.44 6.81 -19.96
CA HIS A 175 6.50 5.81 -19.91
C HIS A 175 7.10 5.64 -18.50
N ASP A 176 7.10 6.70 -17.67
CA ASP A 176 7.62 6.62 -16.31
C ASP A 176 6.71 5.73 -15.43
N PHE A 177 5.39 5.84 -15.58
CA PHE A 177 4.45 4.97 -14.86
C PHE A 177 4.59 3.50 -15.27
N ARG A 178 4.75 3.23 -16.58
CA ARG A 178 5.01 1.86 -17.07
C ARG A 178 6.34 1.31 -16.57
N ALA A 179 7.40 2.13 -16.55
CA ALA A 179 8.68 1.72 -16.01
C ALA A 179 8.56 1.40 -14.52
N TYR A 180 7.86 2.25 -13.75
CA TYR A 180 7.61 1.99 -12.32
C TYR A 180 6.84 0.68 -12.09
N GLU A 181 5.77 0.45 -12.85
CA GLU A 181 5.01 -0.80 -12.81
C GLU A 181 5.91 -2.03 -13.07
N GLN A 182 6.72 -1.99 -14.14
CA GLN A 182 7.64 -3.08 -14.49
C GLN A 182 8.65 -3.38 -13.38
N GLN A 183 9.10 -2.36 -12.67
CA GLN A 183 10.05 -2.52 -11.56
C GLN A 183 9.37 -3.14 -10.35
N LEU A 184 8.14 -2.73 -10.02
CA LEU A 184 7.33 -3.37 -8.96
C LEU A 184 7.02 -4.84 -9.27
N VAL A 185 6.70 -5.14 -10.53
CA VAL A 185 6.51 -6.50 -11.07
C VAL A 185 7.78 -7.33 -10.85
N SER A 186 8.95 -6.81 -11.22
CA SER A 186 10.24 -7.48 -11.06
C SER A 186 10.58 -7.77 -9.59
N ILE A 187 10.31 -6.82 -8.68
CA ILE A 187 10.51 -7.03 -7.24
C ILE A 187 9.58 -8.13 -6.72
N SER A 188 8.31 -8.09 -7.13
CA SER A 188 7.29 -9.07 -6.71
C SER A 188 7.63 -10.49 -7.19
N ASP A 189 8.10 -10.62 -8.42
CA ASP A 189 8.52 -11.91 -8.99
C ASP A 189 9.74 -12.47 -8.25
N THR A 190 10.72 -11.62 -7.93
CA THR A 190 11.90 -12.03 -7.17
C THR A 190 11.53 -12.47 -5.75
N GLY A 191 10.62 -11.76 -5.08
CA GLY A 191 10.09 -12.15 -3.77
C GLY A 191 9.40 -13.52 -3.81
N LEU A 192 8.58 -13.77 -4.84
CA LEU A 192 7.94 -15.08 -5.05
C LEU A 192 8.97 -16.21 -5.22
N MET A 193 10.00 -15.98 -6.04
CA MET A 193 11.09 -16.94 -6.26
C MET A 193 11.83 -17.27 -4.96
N LYS A 194 12.22 -16.24 -4.20
CA LYS A 194 12.92 -16.41 -2.93
C LYS A 194 12.11 -17.21 -1.93
N LYS A 195 10.83 -16.83 -1.77
CA LYS A 195 9.90 -17.55 -0.90
C LYS A 195 9.83 -19.03 -1.31
N ALA A 196 9.74 -19.33 -2.60
CA ALA A 196 9.69 -20.69 -3.13
C ALA A 196 10.96 -21.51 -2.87
N MET A 197 12.13 -20.89 -2.95
CA MET A 197 13.41 -21.52 -2.59
C MET A 197 13.58 -21.74 -1.08
N GLY A 198 12.59 -21.37 -0.27
CA GLY A 198 12.67 -21.44 1.18
C GLY A 198 13.56 -20.36 1.81
N THR A 199 14.06 -19.42 1.00
CA THR A 199 14.80 -18.27 1.51
C THR A 199 13.83 -17.26 2.11
N LYS A 200 14.24 -16.61 3.22
CA LYS A 200 13.43 -15.56 3.83
C LYS A 200 13.43 -14.35 2.91
N ASP A 201 12.26 -14.04 2.35
CA ASP A 201 12.02 -12.74 1.74
C ASP A 201 11.73 -11.75 2.87
N LYS A 202 12.71 -10.89 3.17
CA LYS A 202 12.59 -9.85 4.19
C LYS A 202 12.05 -8.54 3.61
N LEU A 203 11.93 -8.43 2.29
CA LEU A 203 11.49 -7.20 1.65
C LEU A 203 9.96 -7.07 1.69
N GLY A 204 9.44 -6.44 2.72
CA GLY A 204 8.04 -6.04 2.79
C GLY A 204 7.79 -4.70 2.09
N ILE A 205 7.24 -4.68 0.86
CA ILE A 205 6.75 -3.42 0.26
C ILE A 205 5.33 -3.14 0.74
N LEU A 206 5.17 -2.19 1.67
CA LEU A 206 3.90 -1.90 2.34
C LEU A 206 2.81 -1.44 1.37
N ASN A 207 3.19 -0.66 0.34
CA ASN A 207 2.26 -0.20 -0.69
C ASN A 207 1.59 -1.38 -1.43
N LEU A 208 2.33 -2.47 -1.65
CA LEU A 208 1.82 -3.65 -2.36
C LEU A 208 1.01 -4.56 -1.41
N SER A 209 1.42 -4.69 -0.15
CA SER A 209 0.73 -5.51 0.84
C SER A 209 -0.68 -5.02 1.18
N ILE A 210 -0.93 -3.71 1.12
CA ILE A 210 -2.27 -3.13 1.38
C ILE A 210 -3.30 -3.59 0.34
N LEU A 211 -2.86 -3.97 -0.86
CA LEU A 211 -3.71 -4.35 -2.00
C LEU A 211 -4.07 -5.85 -2.04
N ASP A 212 -3.33 -6.68 -1.31
CA ASP A 212 -3.51 -8.15 -1.28
C ASP A 212 -4.60 -8.60 -0.29
N ASN A 213 -5.03 -7.72 0.62
CA ASN A 213 -6.11 -8.04 1.55
C ASN A 213 -7.45 -8.06 0.81
N SER A 214 -8.02 -9.26 0.73
CA SER A 214 -9.42 -9.57 0.40
C SER A 214 -10.48 -8.85 1.28
N ALA A 215 -10.05 -7.95 2.16
CA ALA A 215 -10.87 -6.98 2.87
C ALA A 215 -11.44 -5.94 1.88
N LYS A 216 -12.44 -6.38 1.11
CA LYS A 216 -13.45 -5.52 0.50
C LYS A 216 -13.87 -4.47 1.56
N ASN A 217 -13.74 -3.18 1.24
CA ASN A 217 -14.36 -2.02 1.90
C ASN A 217 -13.50 -1.08 2.77
N ARG A 218 -12.16 -1.13 2.78
CA ARG A 218 -11.40 -0.01 3.37
C ARG A 218 -11.15 1.09 2.33
N ILE A 219 -11.72 2.27 2.58
CA ILE A 219 -11.53 3.49 1.79
C ILE A 219 -10.05 3.87 1.89
N VAL A 220 -9.29 3.63 0.81
CA VAL A 220 -7.88 4.02 0.68
C VAL A 220 -7.82 5.48 0.23
N ARG A 221 -8.37 6.41 1.02
CA ARG A 221 -8.19 7.85 0.76
C ARG A 221 -7.07 8.38 1.61
N CYS A 222 -6.37 9.40 1.10
CA CYS A 222 -5.39 10.14 1.90
C CYS A 222 -6.09 10.66 3.18
N PRO A 223 -5.61 10.31 4.38
CA PRO A 223 -6.25 10.72 5.61
C PRO A 223 -5.92 12.17 6.02
N ALA A 224 -5.30 12.97 5.15
CA ALA A 224 -4.96 14.36 5.45
C ALA A 224 -6.21 15.16 5.82
N ALA A 225 -6.08 16.01 6.84
CA ALA A 225 -7.16 16.70 7.55
C ALA A 225 -8.17 15.80 8.29
N MET A 226 -8.49 14.58 7.81
CA MET A 226 -9.57 13.74 8.38
C MET A 226 -9.10 12.72 9.43
N GLY A 227 -8.03 12.00 9.13
CA GLY A 227 -7.43 10.98 10.01
C GLY A 227 -6.08 11.42 10.57
N PHE A 228 -5.45 12.44 9.98
CA PHE A 228 -4.33 13.13 10.60
C PHE A 228 -4.30 14.62 10.26
N VAL A 229 -3.64 15.38 11.11
CA VAL A 229 -3.27 16.78 10.88
C VAL A 229 -1.78 16.98 11.16
N VAL A 230 -1.27 18.15 10.80
CA VAL A 230 0.14 18.52 11.00
C VAL A 230 0.22 19.80 11.78
N ILE A 231 1.08 19.86 12.78
CA ILE A 231 1.42 21.11 13.45
C ILE A 231 2.80 21.53 12.94
N GLY A 232 2.85 22.69 12.29
CA GLY A 232 4.08 23.26 11.78
C GLY A 232 4.96 23.83 12.90
N PRO A 233 6.24 24.13 12.61
CA PRO A 233 7.14 24.84 13.53
C PRO A 233 6.60 26.20 14.00
N ASP A 234 5.72 26.79 13.19
CA ASP A 234 5.03 28.06 13.42
C ASP A 234 3.85 27.96 14.41
N GLY A 235 3.53 26.76 14.92
CA GLY A 235 2.40 26.51 15.81
C GLY A 235 1.04 26.52 15.10
N ASN A 236 1.03 26.55 13.77
CA ASN A 236 -0.19 26.46 12.98
C ASN A 236 -0.50 25.02 12.58
N ILE A 237 -1.78 24.73 12.41
CA ILE A 237 -2.32 23.42 12.06
C ILE A 237 -2.56 23.37 10.55
N TYR A 238 -2.11 22.30 9.90
CA TYR A 238 -2.20 22.08 8.47
C TYR A 238 -2.76 20.68 8.17
N PRO A 239 -3.33 20.45 6.98
CA PRO A 239 -3.82 19.14 6.57
C PRO A 239 -2.72 18.08 6.43
N CYS A 240 -1.57 18.46 5.88
CA CYS A 240 -0.39 17.62 5.70
C CYS A 240 0.86 18.50 5.53
N PRO A 241 2.10 17.94 5.57
CA PRO A 241 3.32 18.75 5.47
C PRO A 241 3.44 19.52 4.15
N ALA A 242 2.88 18.99 3.05
CA ALA A 242 2.89 19.68 1.77
C ALA A 242 2.08 21.00 1.81
N PHE A 243 0.97 21.05 2.56
CA PHE A 243 0.20 22.28 2.73
C PHE A 243 0.94 23.31 3.58
N TYR A 244 1.67 22.89 4.62
CA TYR A 244 2.56 23.78 5.37
C TYR A 244 3.56 24.47 4.45
N HIS A 245 4.23 23.71 3.57
CA HIS A 245 5.19 24.29 2.63
C HIS A 245 4.56 25.16 1.53
N ALA A 246 3.28 24.97 1.23
CA ALA A 246 2.59 25.78 0.24
C ALA A 246 2.24 27.18 0.74
N GLY A 247 2.05 27.35 2.05
CA GLY A 247 1.90 28.67 2.67
C GLY A 247 0.85 28.74 3.77
N LEU A 248 0.87 29.86 4.50
CA LEU A 248 -0.01 30.12 5.65
C LEU A 248 -1.49 30.18 5.26
N GLU A 249 -1.82 30.48 4.01
CA GLU A 249 -3.20 30.50 3.51
C GLU A 249 -3.89 29.13 3.57
N TYR A 250 -3.13 28.05 3.73
CA TYR A 250 -3.63 26.68 3.89
C TYR A 250 -3.72 26.24 5.36
N SER A 251 -3.37 27.12 6.31
CA SER A 251 -3.54 26.84 7.74
C SER A 251 -5.02 26.68 8.08
N MET A 252 -5.30 25.66 8.89
CA MET A 252 -6.62 25.40 9.48
C MET A 252 -6.82 26.13 10.82
N GLY A 253 -5.82 26.90 11.25
CA GLY A 253 -5.78 27.67 12.50
C GLY A 253 -4.50 27.39 13.31
N SER A 254 -4.50 27.78 14.58
CA SER A 254 -3.34 27.67 15.47
C SER A 254 -3.67 26.89 16.73
N ILE A 255 -2.66 26.23 17.32
CA ILE A 255 -2.77 25.62 18.67
C ILE A 255 -3.06 26.67 19.75
N HIS A 256 -2.72 27.94 19.49
CA HIS A 256 -2.92 29.07 20.40
C HIS A 256 -4.32 29.67 20.29
N ASP A 257 -5.03 29.39 19.19
CA ASP A 257 -6.38 29.91 18.95
C ASP A 257 -7.41 29.04 19.67
N THR A 258 -7.69 29.38 20.93
CA THR A 258 -8.78 28.78 21.73
C THR A 258 -10.18 29.16 21.23
N ALA A 259 -10.28 30.24 20.45
CA ALA A 259 -11.53 30.64 19.82
C ALA A 259 -11.72 29.82 18.55
N ASN A 260 -12.63 28.85 18.62
CA ASN A 260 -13.15 27.95 17.57
C ASN A 260 -13.40 28.59 16.18
N LYS A 261 -12.36 29.06 15.49
CA LYS A 261 -12.43 29.40 14.08
C LYS A 261 -12.30 28.09 13.33
N SER A 262 -13.44 27.49 12.98
CA SER A 262 -13.43 26.46 11.96
C SER A 262 -12.93 27.13 10.67
N ALA A 263 -11.66 26.97 10.35
CA ALA A 263 -11.21 27.18 9.00
C ALA A 263 -11.91 26.11 8.17
N THR A 264 -13.01 26.50 7.53
CA THR A 264 -13.71 25.71 6.54
C THR A 264 -12.82 25.60 5.32
N VAL A 265 -11.80 24.75 5.39
CA VAL A 265 -11.24 24.25 4.15
C VAL A 265 -12.33 23.34 3.60
N ASN A 266 -12.98 23.79 2.54
CA ASN A 266 -14.00 23.01 1.85
C ASN A 266 -13.29 21.83 1.15
N TRP A 267 -12.98 20.80 1.94
CA TRP A 267 -12.52 19.48 1.51
C TRP A 267 -13.70 18.76 0.89
N ASN A 268 -14.27 19.37 -0.15
CA ASN A 268 -15.26 18.69 -0.93
C ASN A 268 -14.58 17.43 -1.43
N GLN A 269 -15.10 16.30 -0.98
CA GLN A 269 -14.64 14.94 -1.25
C GLN A 269 -14.85 14.64 -2.74
N ARG A 270 -14.16 15.39 -3.60
CA ARG A 270 -14.28 15.27 -5.03
C ARG A 270 -13.83 13.86 -5.34
N GLN A 271 -14.80 13.03 -5.75
CA GLN A 271 -14.50 11.85 -6.52
C GLN A 271 -13.50 12.29 -7.58
N CYS A 272 -12.37 11.59 -7.66
CA CYS A 272 -11.38 11.90 -8.67
C CYS A 272 -12.10 11.90 -10.02
N GLY A 273 -12.19 13.07 -10.66
CA GLY A 273 -12.94 13.24 -11.90
C GLY A 273 -12.36 12.46 -13.09
N ILE A 274 -11.32 11.67 -12.85
CA ILE A 274 -10.63 10.82 -13.83
C ILE A 274 -11.02 9.36 -13.65
N CYS A 275 -11.12 8.85 -12.40
CA CYS A 275 -11.34 7.42 -12.18
C CYS A 275 -12.69 7.06 -11.56
N ASN A 276 -13.52 8.03 -11.12
CA ASN A 276 -14.80 7.81 -10.41
C ASN A 276 -14.73 6.73 -9.30
N SER A 277 -13.52 6.39 -8.84
CA SER A 277 -13.29 5.31 -7.91
C SER A 277 -13.44 5.84 -6.50
N GLU A 278 -14.33 5.22 -5.73
CA GLU A 278 -14.49 5.53 -4.31
C GLU A 278 -13.21 5.22 -3.51
N LEU A 279 -12.37 4.33 -4.05
CA LEU A 279 -11.09 3.88 -3.51
C LEU A 279 -9.89 4.70 -4.01
N CYS A 280 -10.12 5.83 -4.70
CA CYS A 280 -9.02 6.64 -5.20
C CYS A 280 -8.20 7.23 -4.04
N PRO A 281 -6.89 6.96 -3.94
CA PRO A 281 -6.02 7.54 -2.92
C PRO A 281 -5.60 8.98 -3.22
N GLY A 282 -6.36 9.68 -4.06
CA GLY A 282 -6.05 11.01 -4.59
C GLY A 282 -5.39 11.91 -3.55
N CYS A 283 -4.23 12.48 -3.89
CA CYS A 283 -3.52 13.38 -3.01
C CYS A 283 -4.24 14.73 -3.01
N PRO A 284 -4.89 15.14 -1.91
CA PRO A 284 -5.68 16.35 -1.92
C PRO A 284 -4.86 17.62 -2.20
N PHE A 285 -3.58 17.60 -1.80
CA PHE A 285 -2.63 18.66 -2.08
C PHE A 285 -2.39 18.83 -3.58
N LEU A 286 -2.17 17.74 -4.32
CA LEU A 286 -1.96 17.81 -5.76
C LEU A 286 -3.23 18.19 -6.52
N GLU A 287 -4.39 17.90 -5.95
CA GLU A 287 -5.68 18.30 -6.52
C GLU A 287 -5.96 19.79 -6.32
N SER A 288 -5.56 20.35 -5.17
CA SER A 288 -5.78 21.74 -4.77
C SER A 288 -4.74 22.73 -5.31
N SER A 289 -3.47 22.33 -5.39
CA SER A 289 -2.30 23.20 -5.68
C SER A 289 -2.19 23.74 -7.11
N LYS A 290 -3.21 23.58 -7.96
CA LYS A 290 -3.18 23.86 -9.41
C LYS A 290 -2.08 23.11 -10.19
N LEU A 291 -1.30 22.25 -9.54
CA LEU A 291 -0.35 21.38 -10.21
C LEU A 291 -1.12 20.42 -11.11
N ALA A 292 -0.62 20.17 -12.32
CA ALA A 292 -1.21 19.25 -13.31
C ALA A 292 -1.05 17.76 -12.90
N GLY A 293 -1.21 17.45 -11.61
CA GLY A 293 -1.04 16.13 -11.03
C GLY A 293 -2.33 15.32 -10.91
N ARG A 294 -3.50 15.90 -11.22
CA ARG A 294 -4.78 15.16 -11.20
C ARG A 294 -4.68 13.95 -12.13
N GLY A 295 -4.91 12.75 -11.58
CA GLY A 295 -4.83 11.47 -12.29
C GLY A 295 -3.46 10.81 -12.30
N LYS A 296 -2.37 11.54 -12.05
CA LYS A 296 -1.03 10.94 -11.95
C LYS A 296 -0.88 10.08 -10.71
N VAL A 297 -1.50 10.49 -9.60
CA VAL A 297 -1.62 9.66 -8.38
C VAL A 297 -2.36 8.35 -8.70
N CYS A 298 -3.44 8.42 -9.48
CA CYS A 298 -4.21 7.24 -9.89
C CYS A 298 -3.35 6.27 -10.70
N LYS A 299 -2.48 6.78 -11.59
CA LYS A 299 -1.56 5.94 -12.38
C LYS A 299 -0.50 5.26 -11.53
N VAL A 300 0.05 5.93 -10.51
CA VAL A 300 0.95 5.28 -9.54
C VAL A 300 0.23 4.14 -8.83
N TYR A 301 -0.98 4.39 -8.33
CA TYR A 301 -1.76 3.37 -7.63
C TYR A 301 -2.18 2.22 -8.56
N GLU A 302 -2.51 2.53 -9.82
CA GLU A 302 -2.77 1.52 -10.83
C GLU A 302 -1.55 0.64 -11.08
N ALA A 303 -0.34 1.22 -11.20
CA ALA A 303 0.90 0.46 -11.32
C ALA A 303 1.14 -0.46 -10.10
N GLU A 304 0.92 0.03 -8.87
CA GLU A 304 1.02 -0.78 -7.64
C GLU A 304 -0.01 -1.92 -7.62
N ARG A 305 -1.22 -1.67 -8.10
CA ARG A 305 -2.29 -2.66 -8.22
C ARG A 305 -1.99 -3.69 -9.31
N CYS A 306 -1.48 -3.30 -10.47
CA CYS A 306 -1.10 -4.24 -11.53
C CYS A 306 0.02 -5.17 -11.05
N ALA A 307 1.02 -4.62 -10.35
CA ALA A 307 2.11 -5.42 -9.79
C ALA A 307 1.62 -6.50 -8.80
N THR A 308 0.51 -6.28 -8.09
CA THR A 308 -0.06 -7.24 -7.14
C THR A 308 -1.10 -8.17 -7.77
N GLN A 309 -2.07 -7.63 -8.50
CA GLN A 309 -3.20 -8.39 -9.05
C GLN A 309 -2.82 -9.25 -10.26
N ASP A 310 -1.84 -8.82 -11.07
CA ASP A 310 -1.40 -9.60 -12.23
C ASP A 310 -0.44 -10.74 -11.86
N LEU A 311 -0.22 -11.01 -10.57
CA LEU A 311 0.59 -12.16 -10.15
C LEU A 311 0.04 -13.48 -10.72
N ILE A 312 -1.28 -13.70 -10.67
CA ILE A 312 -1.90 -14.95 -11.15
C ILE A 312 -1.73 -15.11 -12.68
N PRO A 313 -2.10 -14.14 -13.53
CA PRO A 313 -1.81 -14.20 -14.97
C PRO A 313 -0.32 -14.41 -15.29
N ARG A 314 0.58 -13.72 -14.58
CA ARG A 314 2.03 -13.85 -14.79
C ARG A 314 2.52 -15.25 -14.45
N VAL A 315 2.14 -15.76 -13.28
CA VAL A 315 2.41 -17.15 -12.87
C VAL A 315 1.84 -18.15 -13.87
N ALA A 316 0.64 -17.94 -14.41
CA ALA A 316 0.03 -18.82 -15.42
C ALA A 316 0.69 -18.74 -16.81
N SER A 317 1.51 -17.71 -17.06
CA SER A 317 2.24 -17.52 -18.32
C SER A 317 3.72 -17.90 -18.22
N SER A 318 4.29 -17.94 -17.01
CA SER A 318 5.68 -18.28 -16.74
C SER A 318 5.77 -19.64 -16.03
N GLY A 319 6.24 -20.67 -16.74
CA GLY A 319 6.44 -22.01 -16.16
C GLY A 319 7.36 -21.98 -14.92
N TYR A 320 8.31 -21.06 -14.88
CA TYR A 320 9.22 -20.89 -13.75
C TYR A 320 8.54 -20.27 -12.51
N LEU A 321 7.78 -19.17 -12.68
CA LEU A 321 7.02 -18.58 -11.56
C LEU A 321 5.93 -19.53 -11.07
N PHE A 322 5.38 -20.34 -11.97
CA PHE A 322 4.47 -21.43 -11.65
C PHE A 322 5.08 -22.47 -10.71
N ASP A 323 6.28 -22.96 -11.03
CA ASP A 323 7.02 -23.88 -10.15
C ASP A 323 7.39 -23.25 -8.79
N CYS A 324 7.62 -21.94 -8.78
CA CYS A 324 7.85 -21.23 -7.53
C CYS A 324 6.58 -21.22 -6.65
N LEU A 325 5.44 -20.80 -7.20
CA LEU A 325 4.17 -20.78 -6.46
C LEU A 325 3.75 -22.17 -6.00
N ARG A 326 3.96 -23.20 -6.83
CA ARG A 326 3.80 -24.61 -6.51
C ARG A 326 4.53 -25.00 -5.23
N THR A 327 5.84 -24.76 -5.22
CA THR A 327 6.72 -25.14 -4.11
C THR A 327 6.26 -24.47 -2.81
N LEU A 328 5.81 -23.21 -2.90
CA LEU A 328 5.23 -22.49 -1.77
C LEU A 328 3.96 -23.10 -1.22
N ARG A 329 2.98 -23.37 -2.08
CA ARG A 329 1.70 -23.94 -1.63
C ARG A 329 1.88 -25.33 -1.02
N THR A 330 2.75 -26.15 -1.59
CA THR A 330 3.09 -27.46 -1.01
C THR A 330 3.68 -27.32 0.38
N ARG A 331 4.58 -26.35 0.60
CA ARG A 331 5.17 -26.10 1.92
C ARG A 331 4.14 -25.56 2.92
N ASP A 332 3.26 -24.65 2.50
CA ASP A 332 2.20 -24.08 3.35
C ASP A 332 1.17 -25.15 3.76
N CYS A 333 0.83 -26.07 2.87
CA CYS A 333 -0.02 -27.22 3.20
C CYS A 333 0.67 -28.13 4.22
N ALA A 334 1.97 -28.42 4.01
CA ALA A 334 2.75 -29.23 4.93
C ALA A 334 2.84 -28.59 6.33
N SER A 335 3.08 -27.27 6.43
CA SER A 335 3.15 -26.58 7.72
C SER A 335 1.80 -26.52 8.43
N LYS A 336 0.70 -26.21 7.72
CA LYS A 336 -0.66 -26.21 8.29
C LYS A 336 -1.05 -27.57 8.85
N SER A 337 -0.71 -28.65 8.13
CA SER A 337 -0.95 -30.02 8.59
C SER A 337 -0.19 -30.42 9.85
N GLN A 338 0.88 -29.69 10.22
CA GLN A 338 1.62 -29.90 11.47
C GLN A 338 1.02 -29.09 12.63
N THR A 339 0.52 -27.87 12.37
CA THR A 339 -0.03 -26.97 13.40
C THR A 339 -1.46 -27.29 13.83
N GLU A 340 -2.33 -27.73 12.92
CA GLU A 340 -3.77 -27.86 13.23
C GLU A 340 -4.12 -29.12 14.01
N SER A 341 -3.21 -30.09 14.09
CA SER A 341 -3.59 -31.42 14.54
C SER A 341 -2.93 -31.89 15.83
N GLY A 342 -1.80 -31.31 16.28
CA GLY A 342 -1.05 -31.80 17.46
C GLY A 342 -0.46 -33.22 17.30
N GLU A 343 -1.07 -34.04 16.45
CA GLU A 343 -0.68 -35.32 15.88
C GLU A 343 -0.78 -35.18 14.36
N ALA A 344 0.24 -35.55 13.58
CA ALA A 344 0.21 -35.43 12.12
C ALA A 344 -1.13 -35.92 11.53
N LEU A 345 -1.72 -35.16 10.58
CA LEU A 345 -2.88 -35.62 9.81
C LEU A 345 -2.64 -37.07 9.40
N THR A 346 -3.58 -37.95 9.75
CA THR A 346 -3.47 -39.35 9.39
C THR A 346 -3.39 -39.47 7.86
N ALA A 347 -2.59 -40.41 7.35
CA ALA A 347 -2.41 -40.60 5.91
C ALA A 347 -3.73 -40.71 5.14
N SER A 348 -4.82 -41.13 5.80
CA SER A 348 -6.19 -41.22 5.27
C SER A 348 -6.88 -39.86 5.04
N GLN A 349 -6.54 -38.81 5.79
CA GLN A 349 -7.09 -37.46 5.61
C GLN A 349 -6.42 -36.70 4.47
N GLN A 350 -5.14 -36.96 4.20
CA GLN A 350 -4.39 -36.39 3.06
C GLN A 350 -4.77 -37.02 1.71
N VAL A 351 -5.50 -38.14 1.68
CA VAL A 351 -5.90 -38.84 0.44
C VAL A 351 -6.80 -37.97 -0.45
N TYR A 352 -7.55 -37.04 0.16
CA TYR A 352 -8.54 -36.20 -0.54
C TYR A 352 -8.19 -34.72 -0.58
N ASP A 353 -6.90 -34.38 -0.47
CA ASP A 353 -6.40 -33.06 -0.82
C ASP A 353 -6.24 -32.92 -2.34
N VAL A 354 -6.42 -31.70 -2.84
CA VAL A 354 -6.17 -31.37 -4.25
C VAL A 354 -4.70 -31.65 -4.52
N THR A 355 -4.43 -32.61 -5.42
CA THR A 355 -3.04 -32.84 -5.80
C THR A 355 -2.55 -31.67 -6.64
N PHE A 356 -1.26 -31.39 -6.55
CA PHE A 356 -0.69 -30.30 -7.31
C PHE A 356 -0.91 -30.46 -8.82
N ASP A 357 -0.71 -31.67 -9.36
CA ASP A 357 -0.93 -31.98 -10.78
C ASP A 357 -2.36 -31.71 -11.23
N GLU A 358 -3.32 -31.94 -10.34
CA GLU A 358 -4.72 -31.61 -10.58
C GLU A 358 -4.90 -30.09 -10.62
N PHE A 359 -4.32 -29.34 -9.68
CA PHE A 359 -4.35 -27.88 -9.72
C PHE A 359 -3.75 -27.29 -11.01
N VAL A 360 -2.58 -27.77 -11.46
CA VAL A 360 -2.00 -27.32 -12.75
C VAL A 360 -2.92 -27.60 -13.91
N ARG A 361 -3.43 -28.83 -13.95
CA ARG A 361 -4.29 -29.28 -15.03
C ARG A 361 -5.54 -28.45 -15.08
N SER A 362 -6.08 -28.00 -13.94
CA SER A 362 -7.26 -27.14 -13.93
C SER A 362 -6.99 -25.79 -14.59
N LEU A 363 -5.85 -25.15 -14.29
CA LEU A 363 -5.48 -23.87 -14.89
C LEU A 363 -5.23 -23.99 -16.38
N GLN A 364 -4.54 -25.06 -16.81
CA GLN A 364 -4.31 -25.35 -18.22
C GLN A 364 -5.63 -25.58 -18.97
N ASP A 365 -6.52 -26.39 -18.39
CA ASP A 365 -7.82 -26.70 -18.97
C ASP A 365 -8.73 -25.48 -19.01
N LEU A 366 -8.76 -24.65 -17.96
CA LEU A 366 -9.50 -23.39 -17.93
C LEU A 366 -8.97 -22.39 -18.97
N LYS A 367 -7.64 -22.29 -19.13
CA LYS A 367 -7.02 -21.42 -20.16
C LYS A 367 -7.34 -21.91 -21.57
N LEU A 368 -7.28 -23.22 -21.80
CA LEU A 368 -7.60 -23.84 -23.08
C LEU A 368 -9.09 -23.67 -23.41
N ALA A 369 -9.96 -23.88 -22.43
CA ALA A 369 -11.40 -23.63 -22.54
C ALA A 369 -11.70 -22.16 -22.84
N ALA A 370 -11.07 -21.21 -22.16
CA ALA A 370 -11.23 -19.78 -22.44
C ALA A 370 -10.79 -19.41 -23.87
N LYS A 371 -9.66 -19.98 -24.35
CA LYS A 371 -9.21 -19.80 -25.75
C LYS A 371 -10.23 -20.38 -26.74
N HIS A 372 -10.78 -21.55 -26.43
CA HIS A 372 -11.80 -22.21 -27.24
C HIS A 372 -13.10 -21.37 -27.32
N VAL A 373 -13.50 -20.70 -26.25
CA VAL A 373 -14.67 -19.79 -26.26
C VAL A 373 -14.43 -18.57 -27.14
N ALA A 374 -13.19 -18.06 -27.18
CA ALA A 374 -12.82 -16.91 -28.01
C ALA A 374 -12.68 -17.25 -29.51
N ASP A 375 -12.26 -18.47 -29.83
CA ASP A 375 -12.01 -18.94 -31.19
C ASP A 375 -13.13 -19.84 -31.69
N LYS A 376 -13.97 -19.32 -32.58
CA LYS A 376 -15.12 -20.07 -33.14
C LYS A 376 -14.73 -21.29 -33.96
N SER A 377 -13.46 -21.43 -34.34
CA SER A 377 -12.97 -22.55 -35.17
C SER A 377 -12.63 -23.82 -34.37
N PHE A 378 -12.74 -23.77 -33.05
CA PHE A 378 -12.26 -24.81 -32.17
C PHE A 378 -13.30 -25.94 -32.00
N GLU A 379 -12.86 -27.21 -32.09
CA GLU A 379 -13.73 -28.41 -32.11
C GLU A 379 -14.36 -28.73 -30.74
N ASP A 380 -15.69 -28.92 -30.71
CA ASP A 380 -16.48 -29.19 -29.50
C ASP A 380 -15.95 -30.37 -28.68
N ASP A 381 -15.40 -31.38 -29.35
CA ASP A 381 -14.83 -32.58 -28.74
C ASP A 381 -13.68 -32.29 -27.78
N THR A 382 -12.88 -31.24 -28.04
CA THR A 382 -11.80 -30.83 -27.13
C THR A 382 -12.35 -30.26 -25.83
N TYR A 383 -13.45 -29.50 -25.92
CA TYR A 383 -14.10 -28.91 -24.75
C TYR A 383 -14.79 -29.96 -23.89
N ASP A 384 -15.46 -30.92 -24.52
CA ASP A 384 -16.11 -32.03 -23.84
C ASP A 384 -15.07 -32.95 -23.17
N SER A 385 -13.91 -33.16 -23.80
CA SER A 385 -12.77 -33.85 -23.17
C SER A 385 -12.24 -33.13 -21.92
N ILE A 386 -12.22 -31.79 -21.93
CA ILE A 386 -11.88 -30.99 -20.75
C ILE A 386 -12.94 -31.18 -19.66
N LEU A 387 -14.23 -30.98 -19.95
CA LEU A 387 -15.32 -31.14 -18.97
C LEU A 387 -15.32 -32.52 -18.33
N ASN A 388 -15.18 -33.58 -19.14
CA ASN A 388 -15.20 -34.96 -18.66
C ASN A 388 -14.05 -35.26 -17.68
N ARG A 389 -12.89 -34.60 -17.83
CA ARG A 389 -11.77 -34.73 -16.88
C ARG A 389 -12.08 -34.15 -15.50
N TRP A 390 -13.06 -33.27 -15.38
CA TRP A 390 -13.42 -32.56 -14.14
C TRP A 390 -14.72 -33.05 -13.49
N LEU A 391 -15.39 -34.04 -14.08
CA LEU A 391 -16.54 -34.70 -13.45
C LEU A 391 -16.19 -35.28 -12.07
N GLU A 392 -17.20 -35.41 -11.21
CA GLU A 392 -17.02 -35.98 -9.88
C GLU A 392 -16.47 -37.41 -9.97
N LEU A 393 -15.39 -37.67 -9.22
CA LEU A 393 -14.82 -39.01 -9.14
C LEU A 393 -15.55 -39.78 -8.03
N PRO A 394 -16.12 -40.96 -8.30
CA PRO A 394 -16.95 -41.69 -7.34
C PRO A 394 -16.22 -42.00 -6.01
N GLU A 395 -14.91 -42.13 -6.07
CA GLU A 395 -14.05 -42.46 -4.94
C GLU A 395 -13.68 -41.24 -4.08
N ILE A 396 -13.98 -40.02 -4.52
CA ILE A 396 -13.64 -38.79 -3.81
C ILE A 396 -14.92 -38.23 -3.16
N PRO A 397 -14.99 -38.14 -1.83
CA PRO A 397 -16.14 -37.54 -1.15
C PRO A 397 -16.42 -36.14 -1.68
N SER A 398 -17.68 -35.87 -2.02
CA SER A 398 -18.11 -34.61 -2.63
C SER A 398 -17.89 -33.40 -1.70
N ASN A 399 -17.78 -33.62 -0.39
CA ASN A 399 -17.48 -32.63 0.64
C ASN A 399 -15.98 -32.52 0.99
N SER A 400 -15.10 -33.31 0.39
CA SER A 400 -13.64 -33.18 0.56
C SER A 400 -13.11 -31.90 -0.12
N GLN A 401 -11.90 -31.48 0.24
CA GLN A 401 -11.24 -30.35 -0.43
C GLN A 401 -11.08 -30.61 -1.93
N ARG A 402 -10.61 -31.81 -2.30
CA ARG A 402 -10.48 -32.25 -3.70
C ARG A 402 -11.81 -32.31 -4.44
N GLY A 403 -12.86 -32.84 -3.81
CA GLY A 403 -14.21 -32.86 -4.39
C GLY A 403 -14.77 -31.45 -4.63
N THR A 404 -14.62 -30.56 -3.66
CA THR A 404 -15.04 -29.15 -3.76
C THR A 404 -14.28 -28.42 -4.86
N PHE A 405 -12.97 -28.62 -4.95
CA PHE A 405 -12.13 -28.03 -5.99
C PHE A 405 -12.55 -28.48 -7.39
N ARG A 406 -12.69 -29.80 -7.62
CA ARG A 406 -13.11 -30.34 -8.92
C ARG A 406 -14.47 -29.78 -9.35
N ARG A 407 -15.43 -29.69 -8.41
CA ARG A 407 -16.74 -29.07 -8.66
C ARG A 407 -16.60 -27.62 -9.10
N ARG A 408 -15.78 -26.81 -8.41
CA ARG A 408 -15.55 -25.40 -8.79
C ARG A 408 -14.95 -25.27 -10.19
N VAL A 409 -13.98 -26.11 -10.54
CA VAL A 409 -13.42 -26.12 -11.91
C VAL A 409 -14.49 -26.46 -12.93
N LEU A 410 -15.33 -27.47 -12.65
CA LEU A 410 -16.44 -27.87 -13.53
C LEU A 410 -17.50 -26.77 -13.67
N GLU A 411 -17.86 -26.07 -12.60
CA GLU A 411 -18.76 -24.92 -12.61
C GLU A 411 -18.22 -23.82 -13.53
N THR A 412 -16.96 -23.42 -13.36
CA THR A 412 -16.31 -22.40 -14.21
C THR A 412 -16.24 -22.83 -15.68
N LEU A 413 -15.90 -24.09 -15.96
CA LEU A 413 -15.92 -24.63 -17.33
C LEU A 413 -17.34 -24.63 -17.92
N THR A 414 -18.37 -24.85 -17.11
CA THR A 414 -19.76 -24.81 -17.59
C THR A 414 -20.17 -23.38 -17.94
N GLU A 415 -19.82 -22.40 -17.10
CA GLU A 415 -20.05 -20.98 -17.35
C GLU A 415 -19.35 -20.51 -18.64
N LEU A 416 -18.07 -20.87 -18.81
CA LEU A 416 -17.31 -20.58 -20.02
C LEU A 416 -18.00 -21.14 -21.29
N ARG A 417 -18.54 -22.36 -21.23
CA ARG A 417 -19.28 -22.96 -22.36
C ARG A 417 -20.55 -22.17 -22.69
N GLN A 418 -21.26 -21.69 -21.67
CA GLN A 418 -22.48 -20.90 -21.87
C GLN A 418 -22.19 -19.56 -22.55
N LEU A 419 -21.04 -18.93 -22.27
CA LEU A 419 -20.61 -17.69 -22.92
C LEU A 419 -20.40 -17.84 -24.44
N ARG A 420 -20.09 -19.05 -24.93
CA ARG A 420 -19.98 -19.34 -26.36
C ARG A 420 -21.33 -19.31 -27.07
N ASN A 421 -22.43 -19.57 -26.36
CA ASN A 421 -23.74 -19.73 -26.96
C ASN A 421 -24.41 -18.34 -27.15
N PRO A 422 -24.52 -17.82 -28.40
CA PRO A 422 -24.90 -16.44 -28.66
C PRO A 422 -26.30 -16.07 -28.14
N LEU A 423 -27.19 -17.05 -27.96
CA LEU A 423 -28.54 -16.85 -27.41
C LEU A 423 -28.56 -16.48 -25.92
N VAL A 424 -27.53 -16.86 -25.15
CA VAL A 424 -27.41 -16.52 -23.71
C VAL A 424 -26.99 -15.05 -23.54
N LEU A 425 -26.08 -14.57 -24.41
CA LEU A 425 -25.64 -13.17 -24.43
C LEU A 425 -26.77 -12.20 -24.84
N VAL A 426 -27.70 -12.62 -25.70
CA VAL A 426 -28.86 -11.80 -26.10
C VAL A 426 -29.88 -11.69 -24.97
N LYS A 427 -30.13 -12.75 -24.19
CA LYS A 427 -31.02 -12.70 -23.02
C LYS A 427 -30.44 -11.86 -21.87
N GLN A 428 -29.13 -11.92 -21.62
CA GLN A 428 -28.49 -11.08 -20.60
C GLN A 428 -28.39 -9.61 -21.00
N LYS A 429 -28.15 -9.29 -22.29
CA LYS A 429 -28.24 -7.90 -22.80
C LYS A 429 -29.67 -7.37 -22.77
N GLY A 430 -30.68 -8.20 -23.02
CA GLY A 430 -32.09 -7.82 -22.91
C GLY A 430 -32.51 -7.48 -21.47
N ALA A 431 -32.00 -8.21 -20.48
CA ALA A 431 -32.25 -7.94 -19.06
C ALA A 431 -31.52 -6.67 -18.55
N LEU A 432 -30.31 -6.40 -19.04
CA LEU A 432 -29.52 -5.19 -18.71
C LEU A 432 -30.00 -3.91 -19.41
N MET A 433 -30.82 -4.02 -20.46
CA MET A 433 -31.51 -2.86 -21.07
C MET A 433 -32.90 -2.60 -20.48
N GLN A 434 -33.39 -3.48 -19.59
CA GLN A 434 -34.68 -3.34 -18.89
C GLN A 434 -34.52 -2.94 -17.41
N ILE A 435 -33.29 -2.82 -16.92
CA ILE A 435 -32.90 -2.14 -15.68
C ILE A 435 -32.38 -0.77 -16.08
#